data_AF-A0A512M3W3-F1
#
_entry.id   AF-A0A512M3W3-F1
#
_cell.length_a   1.000
_cell.length_b   1.000
_cell.length_c   1.000
_cell.angle_alpha   90.00
_cell.angle_beta   90.00
_cell.angle_gamma   90.00
#
_symmetry.space_group_name_H-M   'P 1'
#
loop_
_entity.id
_entity.type
_entity.pdbx_description
1 polymer ?
#
loop_
_entity_poly.entity_id
_entity_poly.type
_entity_poly.pdbx_seq_one_letter_code
_entity_poly.pdbx_strand_id
1 'polypeptide(L)'
;MDILYRLGEATAAQVQSSMTDAPNYSAVRALLGVLVDKGHASVTKAEGARHYLYVPKEPAQKAGKGALKRLMATFFDDSPAALVANLLDPSERRLKPSEVDQLQALIDAHRKP
;
A
#
# COMPACT_ATOMS: atom_id res chain seq x y z
N MET A 1 6.77 -4.62 2.23
CA MET A 1 5.34 -4.87 2.49
C MET A 1 4.47 -4.49 1.31
N ASP A 2 4.67 -3.30 0.72
CA ASP A 2 3.82 -2.79 -0.36
C ASP A 2 3.71 -3.72 -1.57
N ILE A 3 4.82 -4.38 -1.95
CA ILE A 3 4.81 -5.41 -3.01
C ILE A 3 3.89 -6.58 -2.64
N LEU A 4 3.91 -7.05 -1.39
CA LEU A 4 3.04 -8.13 -0.93
C LEU A 4 1.57 -7.69 -0.91
N TYR A 5 1.29 -6.45 -0.49
CA TYR A 5 -0.08 -5.90 -0.53
C TYR A 5 -0.61 -5.75 -1.96
N ARG A 6 0.24 -5.35 -2.90
CA ARG A 6 -0.12 -5.20 -4.32
C ARG A 6 -0.35 -6.54 -5.01
N LEU A 7 0.43 -7.56 -4.67
CA LEU A 7 0.33 -8.89 -5.28
C LEU A 7 -0.63 -9.84 -4.54
N GLY A 8 -1.03 -9.51 -3.30
CA GLY A 8 -1.81 -10.38 -2.42
C GLY A 8 -0.96 -11.47 -1.77
N GLU A 9 -0.20 -12.21 -2.58
CA GLU A 9 0.81 -13.16 -2.14
C GLU A 9 1.96 -13.20 -3.15
N ALA A 10 3.17 -13.52 -2.69
CA ALA A 10 4.32 -13.60 -3.59
C ALA A 10 5.44 -14.51 -3.06
N THR A 11 6.19 -15.11 -3.96
CA THR A 11 7.49 -15.72 -3.67
C THR A 11 8.57 -14.66 -3.49
N ALA A 12 9.69 -15.02 -2.85
CA ALA A 12 10.83 -14.12 -2.74
C ALA A 12 11.38 -13.66 -4.10
N ALA A 13 11.28 -14.51 -5.13
CA ALA A 13 11.71 -14.16 -6.49
C ALA A 13 10.79 -13.09 -7.13
N GLN A 14 9.46 -13.25 -6.99
CA GLN A 14 8.49 -12.25 -7.46
C GLN A 14 8.62 -10.92 -6.71
N VAL A 15 8.93 -10.97 -5.41
CA VAL A 15 9.22 -9.77 -4.63
C VAL A 15 10.46 -9.06 -5.17
N GLN A 16 11.55 -9.80 -5.37
CA GLN A 16 12.80 -9.25 -5.91
C GLN A 16 12.60 -8.62 -7.29
N SER A 17 11.91 -9.32 -8.20
CA SER A 17 11.66 -8.80 -9.56
C SER A 17 10.77 -7.56 -9.61
N SER A 18 10.03 -7.29 -8.52
CA SER A 18 9.14 -6.13 -8.40
C SER A 18 9.80 -4.92 -7.70
N MET A 19 11.04 -5.06 -7.24
CA MET A 19 11.80 -4.00 -6.58
C MET A 19 12.59 -3.20 -7.61
N THR A 20 12.53 -1.87 -7.52
CA THR A 20 13.53 -0.99 -8.13
C THR A 20 14.83 -1.09 -7.33
N ASP A 21 15.97 -1.24 -8.00
CA ASP A 21 17.29 -1.43 -7.37
C ASP A 21 17.33 -2.58 -6.35
N ALA A 22 16.83 -3.74 -6.77
CA ALA A 22 16.66 -4.90 -5.90
C ALA A 22 18.00 -5.39 -5.30
N PRO A 23 18.05 -5.69 -3.99
CA PRO A 23 19.19 -6.39 -3.44
C PRO A 23 19.23 -7.84 -3.93
N ASN A 24 20.29 -8.57 -3.58
CA ASN A 24 20.40 -9.98 -3.94
C ASN A 24 19.28 -10.83 -3.29
N TYR A 25 19.06 -12.02 -3.84
CA TYR A 25 17.94 -12.89 -3.44
C TYR A 25 17.97 -13.26 -1.94
N SER A 26 19.15 -13.51 -1.38
CA SER A 26 19.28 -13.85 0.05
C SER A 26 18.91 -12.68 0.95
N ALA A 27 19.26 -11.46 0.59
CA ALA A 27 18.84 -10.26 1.31
C ALA A 27 17.33 -10.04 1.23
N VAL A 28 16.70 -10.24 0.06
CA VAL A 28 15.23 -10.19 -0.06
C VAL A 28 14.57 -11.22 0.86
N ARG A 29 15.08 -12.45 0.88
CA ARG A 29 14.59 -13.49 1.81
C ARG A 29 14.75 -13.11 3.27
N ALA A 30 15.89 -12.53 3.65
CA ALA A 30 16.12 -12.07 5.01
C ALA A 30 15.11 -10.98 5.42
N LEU A 31 14.88 -9.99 4.55
CA LEU A 31 13.88 -8.94 4.77
C LEU A 31 12.46 -9.51 4.90
N LEU A 32 12.10 -10.49 4.06
CA LEU A 32 10.82 -11.18 4.17
C LEU A 32 10.70 -11.97 5.48
N GLY A 33 11.79 -12.62 5.93
CA GLY A 33 11.86 -13.28 7.23
C GLY A 33 11.59 -12.31 8.38
N VAL A 34 12.23 -11.14 8.38
CA VAL A 34 11.99 -10.09 9.39
C VAL A 34 10.51 -9.65 9.41
N LEU A 35 9.86 -9.55 8.25
CA LEU A 35 8.43 -9.21 8.19
C LEU A 35 7.55 -10.32 8.76
N VAL A 36 7.92 -11.58 8.58
CA VAL A 36 7.23 -12.73 9.17
C VAL A 36 7.40 -12.75 10.69
N ASP A 37 8.63 -12.58 11.17
CA ASP A 37 8.99 -12.56 12.59
C ASP A 37 8.28 -11.42 13.33
N LYS A 38 8.19 -10.24 12.71
CA LYS A 38 7.45 -9.09 13.25
C LYS A 38 5.92 -9.23 13.13
N GLY A 39 5.43 -10.30 12.52
CA GLY A 39 3.99 -10.55 12.40
C GLY A 39 3.28 -9.70 11.32
N HIS A 40 4.01 -9.09 10.39
CA HIS A 40 3.42 -8.36 9.27
C HIS A 40 3.06 -9.26 8.09
N ALA A 41 3.81 -10.36 7.92
CA ALA A 41 3.55 -11.37 6.90
C ALA A 41 3.45 -12.78 7.52
N SER A 42 2.83 -13.70 6.80
CA SER A 42 2.91 -15.14 7.04
C SER A 42 3.64 -15.79 5.87
N VAL A 43 4.19 -16.97 6.13
CA VAL A 43 4.78 -17.82 5.11
C VAL A 43 3.96 -19.09 4.99
N THR A 44 3.57 -19.45 3.78
CA THR A 44 2.88 -20.70 3.47
C THR A 44 3.66 -21.46 2.40
N LYS A 45 3.48 -22.78 2.39
CA LYS A 45 4.02 -23.62 1.33
C LYS A 45 2.85 -23.98 0.42
N ALA A 46 2.92 -23.59 -0.85
CA ALA A 46 1.91 -24.00 -1.82
C ALA A 46 1.96 -25.52 -2.00
N GLU A 47 0.79 -26.14 -2.14
CA GLU A 47 0.64 -27.58 -2.28
C GLU A 47 1.41 -28.07 -3.53
N GLY A 48 2.31 -29.05 -3.36
CA GLY A 48 3.17 -29.52 -4.44
C GLY A 48 4.30 -28.56 -4.88
N ALA A 49 4.39 -27.35 -4.32
CA ALA A 49 5.42 -26.38 -4.70
C ALA A 49 6.71 -26.54 -3.89
N ARG A 50 7.85 -26.33 -4.55
CA ARG A 50 9.17 -26.22 -3.89
C ARG A 50 9.43 -24.83 -3.28
N HIS A 51 8.55 -23.85 -3.53
CA HIS A 51 8.75 -22.47 -3.12
C HIS A 51 7.77 -22.04 -2.02
N TYR A 52 8.24 -21.11 -1.19
CA TYR A 52 7.45 -20.46 -0.15
C TYR A 52 6.72 -19.23 -0.71
N LEU A 53 5.46 -19.07 -0.32
CA LEU A 53 4.66 -17.87 -0.55
C LEU A 53 4.61 -17.03 0.71
N TYR A 54 4.72 -15.72 0.54
CA TYR A 54 4.61 -14.73 1.60
C TYR A 54 3.32 -13.93 1.41
N VAL A 55 2.53 -13.83 2.47
CA VAL A 55 1.19 -13.21 2.45
C VAL A 55 1.11 -12.15 3.54
N PRO A 56 0.53 -10.95 3.30
CA PRO A 56 0.24 -9.99 4.37
C PRO A 56 -0.72 -10.59 5.40
N LYS A 57 -0.44 -10.40 6.70
CA LYS A 57 -1.32 -10.89 7.78
C LYS A 57 -2.55 -10.01 8.00
N GLU A 58 -2.48 -8.72 7.66
CA GLU A 58 -3.62 -7.82 7.73
C GLU A 58 -4.22 -7.58 6.33
N PRO A 59 -5.55 -7.41 6.22
CA PRO A 59 -6.19 -7.01 4.98
C PRO A 59 -5.65 -5.66 4.47
N ALA A 60 -5.45 -5.55 3.15
CA ALA A 60 -4.92 -4.35 2.50
C ALA A 60 -5.73 -3.08 2.84
N GLN A 61 -7.06 -3.19 2.94
CA GLN A 61 -7.94 -2.08 3.28
C GLN A 61 -7.66 -1.56 4.69
N LYS A 62 -7.43 -2.45 5.66
CA LYS A 62 -7.14 -2.08 7.05
C LYS A 62 -5.74 -1.45 7.15
N ALA A 63 -4.75 -2.09 6.53
CA ALA A 63 -3.38 -1.59 6.49
C ALA A 63 -3.29 -0.21 5.82
N GLY A 64 -4.01 -0.04 4.70
CA GLY A 64 -4.13 1.22 3.97
C GLY A 64 -4.74 2.34 4.81
N LYS A 65 -5.85 2.08 5.51
CA LYS A 65 -6.44 3.06 6.45
C LYS A 65 -5.45 3.48 7.55
N GLY A 66 -4.72 2.51 8.12
CA GLY A 66 -3.68 2.79 9.11
C GLY A 66 -2.53 3.61 8.56
N ALA A 67 -2.08 3.32 7.33
CA ALA A 67 -1.04 4.08 6.64
C ALA A 67 -1.47 5.51 6.34
N LEU A 68 -2.68 5.70 5.81
CA LEU A 68 -3.25 7.02 5.54
C LEU A 68 -3.35 7.86 6.82
N LYS A 69 -3.83 7.28 7.92
CA LYS A 69 -3.91 7.97 9.22
C LYS A 69 -2.53 8.47 9.68
N ARG A 70 -1.49 7.65 9.56
CA ARG A 70 -0.13 8.07 9.90
C ARG A 70 0.38 9.19 8.99
N LEU A 71 0.14 9.06 7.68
CA LEU A 71 0.53 10.06 6.70
C LEU A 71 -0.14 11.41 6.98
N MET A 72 -1.44 11.41 7.25
CA MET A 72 -2.19 12.62 7.62
C MET A 72 -1.63 13.27 8.89
N ALA A 73 -1.45 12.49 9.95
CA ALA A 73 -0.95 13.00 11.22
C ALA A 73 0.51 13.50 11.14
N THR A 74 1.32 12.99 10.20
CA THR A 74 2.74 13.33 10.09
C THR A 74 3.00 14.51 9.15
N PHE A 75 2.26 14.60 8.04
CA PHE A 75 2.58 15.52 6.94
C PHE A 75 1.48 16.51 6.59
N PHE A 76 0.28 16.34 7.14
CA PHE A 76 -0.89 17.15 6.77
C PHE A 76 -1.63 17.70 7.98
N ASP A 77 -0.98 17.80 9.15
CA ASP A 77 -1.58 18.32 10.39
C ASP A 77 -2.95 17.69 10.73
N ASP A 78 -3.09 16.40 10.43
CA ASP A 78 -4.34 15.63 10.56
C ASP A 78 -5.54 16.24 9.81
N SER A 79 -5.29 17.04 8.76
CA SER A 79 -6.29 17.75 7.96
C SER A 79 -6.61 17.01 6.65
N PRO A 80 -7.84 16.48 6.49
CA PRO A 80 -8.30 15.92 5.22
C PRO A 80 -8.30 16.97 4.09
N ALA A 81 -8.61 18.24 4.42
CA ALA A 81 -8.66 19.31 3.44
C ALA A 81 -7.26 19.63 2.88
N ALA A 82 -6.22 19.61 3.71
CA ALA A 82 -4.84 19.82 3.28
C ALA A 82 -4.37 18.72 2.32
N LEU A 83 -4.73 17.45 2.61
CA LEU A 83 -4.45 16.32 1.73
C LEU A 83 -5.15 16.47 0.36
N VAL A 84 -6.44 16.81 0.35
CA VAL A 84 -7.20 17.02 -0.89
C VAL A 84 -6.64 18.19 -1.70
N ALA A 85 -6.27 19.29 -1.04
CA ALA A 85 -5.64 20.42 -1.71
C ALA A 85 -4.33 20.03 -2.40
N ASN A 86 -3.50 19.22 -1.75
CA ASN A 86 -2.26 18.71 -2.35
C ASN A 86 -2.53 17.78 -3.55
N LEU A 87 -3.56 16.93 -3.49
CA LEU A 87 -3.97 16.09 -4.62
C LEU A 87 -4.50 16.88 -5.82
N LEU A 88 -5.06 18.08 -5.57
CA LEU A 88 -5.57 18.98 -6.59
C LEU A 88 -4.49 19.92 -7.14
N ASP A 89 -3.27 19.90 -6.59
CA ASP A 89 -2.19 20.76 -7.04
C ASP A 89 -1.79 20.41 -8.49
N PRO A 90 -1.95 21.34 -9.46
CA PRO A 90 -1.65 21.08 -10.86
C PRO A 90 -0.18 20.76 -11.15
N SER A 91 0.73 21.05 -10.21
CA SER A 91 2.17 20.79 -10.34
C SER A 91 2.55 19.32 -10.11
N GLU A 92 1.77 18.58 -9.32
CA GLU A 92 2.03 17.17 -8.98
C GLU A 92 1.35 16.23 -9.98
N ARG A 93 0.06 16.46 -10.28
CA ARG A 93 -0.70 15.66 -11.25
C ARG A 93 -2.01 16.34 -11.62
N ARG A 94 -2.27 16.54 -12.91
CA ARG A 94 -3.59 17.02 -13.37
C ARG A 94 -4.62 15.89 -13.28
N LEU A 95 -5.61 16.05 -12.42
CA LEU A 95 -6.80 15.20 -12.41
C LEU A 95 -7.56 15.35 -13.73
N LYS A 96 -8.16 14.25 -14.17
CA LYS A 96 -9.11 14.29 -15.28
C LYS A 96 -10.40 14.98 -14.82
N PRO A 97 -11.14 15.65 -15.72
CA PRO A 97 -12.42 16.27 -15.37
C PRO A 97 -13.37 15.30 -14.65
N SER A 98 -13.43 14.04 -15.09
CA SER A 98 -14.25 13.01 -14.46
C SER A 98 -13.87 12.68 -13.01
N GLU A 99 -12.59 12.81 -12.65
CA GLU A 99 -12.12 12.57 -11.28
C GLU A 99 -12.50 13.75 -10.37
N VAL A 100 -12.49 14.98 -10.91
CA VAL A 100 -12.97 16.18 -10.22
C VAL A 100 -14.47 16.08 -9.94
N ASP A 101 -15.26 15.68 -10.93
CA ASP A 101 -16.71 15.52 -10.77
C ASP A 101 -17.05 14.47 -9.70
N GLN A 102 -16.30 13.36 -9.65
CA GLN A 102 -16.46 12.32 -8.63
C GLN A 102 -16.14 12.85 -7.22
N LEU A 103 -15.06 13.62 -7.07
CA LEU A 103 -14.71 14.24 -5.78
C LEU A 103 -15.78 15.24 -5.34
N GLN A 104 -16.29 16.06 -6.26
CA GLN A 104 -17.35 17.02 -5.98
C GLN A 104 -18.62 16.31 -5.50
N ALA A 105 -19.03 15.22 -6.15
CA ALA A 105 -20.19 14.43 -5.74
C ALA A 105 -20.04 13.83 -4.32
N LEU A 106 -18.84 13.36 -3.96
CA LEU A 106 -18.55 12.85 -2.61
C LEU A 106 -18.65 13.95 -1.54
N ILE A 107 -18.15 15.15 -1.84
CA ILE A 107 -18.24 16.32 -0.95
C ILE A 107 -19.71 16.72 -0.77
N ASP A 108 -20.47 16.82 -1.86
CA ASP A 108 -21.87 17.23 -1.82
C ASP A 108 -22.76 16.22 -1.08
N ALA A 109 -22.44 14.92 -1.18
CA ALA A 109 -23.11 13.87 -0.42
C ALA A 109 -22.93 14.05 1.10
N HIS A 110 -21.79 14.58 1.56
CA HIS A 110 -21.52 14.85 2.98
C HIS A 110 -21.95 16.26 3.43
N ARG A 111 -22.35 17.13 2.50
CA ARG A 111 -22.91 18.47 2.80
C ARG A 111 -24.41 18.44 3.07
N LYS A 112 -25.13 17.43 2.57
CA LYS A 112 -26.57 17.31 2.84
C LYS A 112 -26.76 16.87 4.30
N PRO A 113 -27.66 17.54 5.06
CA PRO A 113 -27.92 17.25 6.46
C PRO A 113 -28.51 15.85 6.67
#